data_AF-A0A2H0SIL8-F1
#
_entry.id   AF-A0A2H0SIL8-F1
#
_cell.length_a   1.000
_cell.length_b   1.000
_cell.length_c   1.000
_cell.angle_alpha   90.00
_cell.angle_beta   90.00
_cell.angle_gamma   90.00
#
_symmetry.space_group_name_H-M   'P 1'
#
loop_
_entity.id
_entity.type
_entity.pdbx_description
1 polymer ?
#
loop_
_entity_poly.entity_id
_entity_poly.type
_entity_poly.pdbx_seq_one_letter_code
_entity_poly.pdbx_strand_id
1 'polypeptide(L)'
;MPTPGRHLSSTLLVRVLVTIGYTDQFAYPLSAKQVWQRLVSLEDRQGQQREPRRWWLPGSYPPELPRRTVRQALDRLEKLGLVSRDQDWYFLAGRSEQVAVRQERAVSSQTKRSELDQLIRIVKHLPWIRAVALTGSLAMDNAGPQEDTDLMIITSPGRLWLARLMVTAVALLKGKRRSWSGEELGSWCFNLWLDGNHLGVLIDKRSVYTAYEVIQADFVLSKQLAADAFFEANHWLYRFLPHSSFPGWAPHSPSLLEVALTNIDTLLRPVWSGLNAVSYLVQRWYMRPHQTSERVALGYAYFHPRDTRQDITDRWRQSLVRLIERR
;
A
#
# COMPACT_ATOMS: atom_id res chain seq x y z
N MET A 1 -34.96 -0.80 33.30
CA MET A 1 -35.48 -0.22 32.03
C MET A 1 -35.34 1.29 32.13
N PRO A 2 -34.96 2.03 31.08
CA PRO A 2 -34.72 1.66 29.68
C PRO A 2 -33.23 1.58 29.31
N THR A 3 -32.89 0.72 28.35
CA THR A 3 -31.59 0.68 27.68
C THR A 3 -31.45 1.88 26.74
N PRO A 4 -30.43 2.73 26.86
CA PRO A 4 -30.20 3.77 25.87
C PRO A 4 -29.59 3.09 24.64
N GLY A 5 -30.45 2.79 23.66
CA GLY A 5 -30.01 2.60 22.30
C GLY A 5 -29.27 3.86 21.88
N ARG A 6 -27.94 3.84 21.89
CA ARG A 6 -27.15 4.86 21.20
C ARG A 6 -27.60 4.81 19.74
N HIS A 7 -28.41 5.78 19.32
CA HIS A 7 -28.71 5.95 17.91
C HIS A 7 -27.39 5.98 17.16
N LEU A 8 -27.17 5.02 16.26
CA LEU A 8 -26.01 5.08 15.37
C LEU A 8 -26.11 6.36 14.56
N SER A 9 -25.06 7.17 14.59
CA SER A 9 -25.05 8.40 13.81
C SER A 9 -25.15 8.08 12.33
N SER A 10 -25.95 8.86 11.60
CA SER A 10 -26.00 8.81 10.14
C SER A 10 -24.60 8.91 9.53
N THR A 11 -23.74 9.73 10.12
CA THR A 11 -22.32 9.86 9.76
C THR A 11 -21.59 8.52 9.78
N LEU A 12 -21.77 7.68 10.80
CA LEU A 12 -21.09 6.38 10.86
C LEU A 12 -21.59 5.41 9.77
N LEU A 13 -22.90 5.39 9.51
CA LEU A 13 -23.47 4.58 8.43
C LEU A 13 -22.88 4.98 7.08
N VAL A 14 -22.77 6.29 6.81
CA VAL A 14 -22.15 6.82 5.59
C VAL A 14 -20.66 6.45 5.52
N ARG A 15 -19.90 6.57 6.61
CA ARG A 15 -18.48 6.16 6.66
C ARG A 15 -18.29 4.69 6.28
N VAL A 16 -19.15 3.80 6.80
CA VAL A 16 -19.10 2.37 6.49
C VAL A 16 -19.44 2.13 5.02
N LEU A 17 -20.49 2.76 4.48
CA LEU A 17 -20.85 2.64 3.05
C LEU A 17 -19.73 3.14 2.14
N VAL A 18 -19.16 4.30 2.44
CA VAL A 18 -18.07 4.90 1.68
C VAL A 18 -16.84 3.98 1.71
N THR A 19 -16.53 3.37 2.86
CA THR A 19 -15.43 2.39 3.00
C THR A 19 -15.66 1.13 2.17
N ILE A 20 -16.86 0.53 2.20
CA ILE A 20 -17.17 -0.66 1.39
C ILE A 20 -17.21 -0.29 -0.10
N GLY A 21 -17.76 0.87 -0.45
CA GLY A 21 -17.78 1.36 -1.83
C GLY A 21 -16.38 1.58 -2.40
N TYR A 22 -15.38 1.91 -1.57
CA TYR A 22 -14.01 2.04 -2.03
C TYR A 22 -13.48 0.69 -2.51
N THR A 23 -13.80 -0.42 -1.83
CA THR A 23 -13.29 -1.75 -2.17
C THR A 23 -14.18 -2.50 -3.17
N ASP A 24 -15.43 -2.09 -3.35
CA ASP A 24 -16.35 -2.59 -4.39
C ASP A 24 -15.75 -2.48 -5.79
N GLN A 25 -15.04 -1.38 -6.09
CA GLN A 25 -14.42 -1.18 -7.41
C GLN A 25 -13.34 -2.23 -7.73
N PHE A 26 -12.82 -2.90 -6.70
CA PHE A 26 -11.79 -3.93 -6.82
C PHE A 26 -12.34 -5.35 -6.67
N ALA A 27 -13.67 -5.52 -6.58
CA ALA A 27 -14.31 -6.79 -6.23
C ALA A 27 -13.75 -7.40 -4.94
N TYR A 28 -13.52 -6.56 -3.93
CA TYR A 28 -12.85 -6.93 -2.69
C TYR A 28 -13.80 -6.74 -1.48
N PRO A 29 -14.71 -7.68 -1.22
CA PRO A 29 -15.61 -7.61 -0.08
C PRO A 29 -14.81 -7.72 1.22
N LEU A 30 -15.26 -7.07 2.28
CA LEU A 30 -14.49 -6.87 3.50
C LEU A 30 -15.08 -7.63 4.69
N SER A 31 -14.24 -8.18 5.54
CA SER A 31 -14.68 -8.61 6.88
C SER A 31 -14.99 -7.41 7.77
N ALA A 32 -15.78 -7.61 8.83
CA ALA A 32 -16.08 -6.54 9.80
C ALA A 32 -14.81 -5.92 10.44
N LYS A 33 -13.75 -6.73 10.64
CA LYS A 33 -12.44 -6.24 11.11
C LYS A 33 -11.79 -5.33 10.06
N GLN A 34 -11.81 -5.74 8.80
CA GLN A 34 -11.21 -4.95 7.72
C GLN A 34 -11.99 -3.65 7.48
N VAL A 35 -13.32 -3.65 7.55
CA VAL A 35 -14.15 -2.43 7.50
C VAL A 35 -13.73 -1.47 8.61
N TRP A 36 -13.56 -1.97 9.84
CA TRP A 36 -13.11 -1.15 10.96
C TRP A 36 -11.70 -0.56 10.72
N GLN A 37 -10.72 -1.38 10.31
CA GLN A 37 -9.35 -0.90 10.04
C GLN A 37 -9.27 0.11 8.89
N ARG A 38 -10.22 0.06 7.96
CA ARG A 38 -10.27 0.87 6.73
C ARG A 38 -11.27 2.01 6.82
N LEU A 39 -11.86 2.25 7.99
CA LEU A 39 -12.97 3.17 8.14
C LEU A 39 -12.56 4.61 7.85
N VAL A 40 -13.00 5.12 6.69
CA VAL A 40 -12.67 6.49 6.25
C VAL A 40 -13.17 7.52 7.26
N SER A 41 -12.33 8.50 7.60
CA SER A 41 -12.73 9.71 8.30
C SER A 41 -13.41 10.67 7.33
N LEU A 42 -14.66 11.06 7.61
CA LEU A 42 -15.42 12.05 6.85
C LEU A 42 -15.33 13.44 7.45
N GLU A 43 -14.28 13.75 8.21
CA GLU A 43 -14.11 15.09 8.77
C GLU A 43 -13.98 16.14 7.66
N ASP A 44 -15.13 16.72 7.35
CA ASP A 44 -15.31 18.00 6.70
C ASP A 44 -14.76 19.08 7.64
N ARG A 45 -13.60 19.62 7.27
CA ARG A 45 -13.26 20.99 7.64
C ARG A 45 -13.00 21.73 6.34
N GLN A 46 -14.08 22.27 5.76
CA GLN A 46 -14.09 23.52 5.00
C GLN A 46 -12.69 24.00 4.60
N GLY A 47 -12.23 23.62 3.40
CA GLY A 47 -11.30 24.41 2.59
C GLY A 47 -9.99 24.95 3.20
N GLN A 48 -9.61 24.62 4.43
CA GLN A 48 -8.41 25.15 5.06
C GLN A 48 -7.31 24.11 5.00
N GLN A 49 -6.47 24.30 3.99
CA GLN A 49 -5.12 23.77 3.81
C GLN A 49 -4.15 24.09 4.98
N ARG A 50 -4.65 24.41 6.18
CA ARG A 50 -3.79 24.56 7.35
C ARG A 50 -3.73 23.21 8.03
N GLU A 51 -2.64 22.47 7.76
CA GLU A 51 -2.20 21.43 8.67
C GLU A 51 -2.26 22.01 10.08
N PRO A 52 -3.17 21.56 10.96
CA PRO A 52 -3.25 22.14 12.28
C PRO A 52 -1.94 21.77 12.95
N ARG A 53 -1.24 22.77 13.52
CA ARG A 53 0.14 22.69 14.03
C ARG A 53 0.40 21.63 15.14
N ARG A 54 -0.53 20.71 15.37
CA ARG A 54 -0.58 19.75 16.48
C ARG A 54 -0.97 18.33 16.07
N TRP A 55 -1.33 18.05 14.82
CA TRP A 55 -1.80 16.71 14.41
C TRP A 55 -0.66 15.68 14.19
N TRP A 56 0.58 16.11 14.38
CA TRP A 56 1.78 15.28 14.46
C TRP A 56 2.12 14.84 15.89
N LEU A 57 1.33 15.24 16.91
CA LEU A 57 1.54 14.75 18.26
C LEU A 57 0.84 13.39 18.44
N PRO A 58 1.56 12.35 18.88
CA PRO A 58 0.95 11.10 19.32
C PRO A 58 -0.22 11.37 20.28
N GLY A 59 -1.40 10.80 20.01
CA GLY A 59 -2.60 10.96 20.84
C GLY A 59 -3.56 12.09 20.44
N SER A 60 -3.33 12.79 19.33
CA SER A 60 -4.25 13.83 18.81
C SER A 60 -5.32 13.31 17.82
N TYR A 61 -5.37 11.99 17.60
CA TYR A 61 -6.33 11.34 16.71
C TYR A 61 -7.71 11.19 17.37
N PRO A 62 -8.81 11.24 16.60
CA PRO A 62 -10.15 11.00 17.13
C PRO A 62 -10.19 9.65 17.87
N PRO A 63 -10.94 9.56 18.99
CA PRO A 63 -10.95 8.36 19.83
C PRO A 63 -11.32 7.12 19.02
N GLU A 64 -10.64 6.00 19.30
CA GLU A 64 -10.90 4.74 18.63
C GLU A 64 -12.39 4.37 18.75
N LEU A 65 -13.03 4.11 17.60
CA LEU A 65 -14.41 3.64 17.58
C LEU A 65 -14.39 2.17 17.98
N PRO A 66 -15.23 1.71 18.92
CA PRO A 66 -15.27 0.28 19.24
C PRO A 66 -15.68 -0.55 18.02
N ARG A 67 -15.01 -1.70 17.80
CA ARG A 67 -15.36 -2.64 16.72
C ARG A 67 -16.83 -3.05 16.73
N ARG A 68 -17.43 -3.15 17.92
CA ARG A 68 -18.86 -3.44 18.11
C ARG A 68 -19.76 -2.40 17.44
N THR A 69 -19.39 -1.13 17.47
CA THR A 69 -20.16 -0.04 16.86
C THR A 69 -20.17 -0.15 15.33
N VAL A 70 -19.04 -0.54 14.72
CA VAL A 70 -18.98 -0.82 13.28
C VAL A 70 -19.83 -2.03 12.90
N ARG A 71 -19.84 -3.10 13.72
CA ARG A 71 -20.75 -4.24 13.49
C ARG A 71 -22.22 -3.83 13.54
N GLN A 72 -22.62 -3.02 14.52
CA GLN A 72 -24.00 -2.51 14.59
C GLN A 72 -24.36 -1.63 13.37
N ALA A 73 -23.39 -0.90 12.82
CA ALA A 73 -23.58 -0.13 11.59
C ALA A 73 -23.79 -1.04 10.38
N LEU A 74 -23.00 -2.11 10.26
CA LEU A 74 -23.18 -3.12 9.22
C LEU A 74 -24.55 -3.80 9.32
N ASP A 75 -24.96 -4.24 10.51
CA ASP A 75 -26.28 -4.85 10.74
C ASP A 75 -27.43 -3.91 10.35
N ARG A 76 -27.27 -2.60 10.61
CA ARG A 76 -28.27 -1.60 10.23
C ARG A 76 -28.31 -1.37 8.72
N LEU A 77 -27.16 -1.31 8.06
CA LEU A 77 -27.07 -1.15 6.61
C LEU A 77 -27.60 -2.38 5.86
N GLU A 78 -27.42 -3.57 6.43
CA GLU A 78 -27.99 -4.82 5.94
C GLU A 78 -29.52 -4.80 6.01
N LYS A 79 -30.08 -4.42 7.17
CA LYS A 79 -31.55 -4.24 7.33
C LYS A 79 -32.13 -3.20 6.39
N LEU A 80 -31.35 -2.17 6.06
CA LEU A 80 -31.76 -1.17 5.08
C LEU A 80 -31.70 -1.75 3.66
N GLY A 81 -30.91 -2.78 3.37
CA GLY A 81 -30.69 -3.31 2.03
C GLY A 81 -29.62 -2.53 1.24
N LEU A 82 -28.72 -1.84 1.93
CA LEU A 82 -27.58 -1.12 1.29
C LEU A 82 -26.30 -1.97 1.26
N VAL A 83 -26.15 -2.83 2.25
CA VAL A 83 -25.04 -3.78 2.36
C VAL A 83 -25.64 -5.18 2.37
N SER A 84 -24.94 -6.13 1.78
CA SER A 84 -25.25 -7.55 1.90
C SER A 84 -24.05 -8.27 2.52
N ARG A 85 -24.32 -9.45 3.09
CA ARG A 85 -23.31 -10.29 3.71
C ARG A 85 -23.41 -11.71 3.18
N ASP A 86 -22.26 -12.30 2.90
CA ASP A 86 -22.09 -13.73 2.69
C ASP A 86 -21.03 -14.23 3.66
N GLN A 87 -21.43 -15.10 4.59
CA GLN A 87 -20.60 -15.53 5.73
C GLN A 87 -20.00 -14.33 6.48
N ASP A 88 -18.69 -14.12 6.39
CA ASP A 88 -17.95 -13.03 7.04
C ASP A 88 -17.71 -11.81 6.13
N TRP A 89 -18.11 -11.89 4.86
CA TRP A 89 -17.81 -10.89 3.83
C TRP A 89 -18.97 -9.91 3.64
N TYR A 90 -18.68 -8.62 3.81
CA TYR A 90 -19.62 -7.51 3.57
C TYR A 90 -19.30 -6.82 2.25
N PHE A 91 -20.34 -6.56 1.45
CA PHE A 91 -20.27 -5.91 0.14
C PHE A 91 -21.52 -5.06 -0.11
N LEU A 92 -21.47 -4.19 -1.12
CA LEU A 92 -22.65 -3.40 -1.51
C LEU A 92 -23.76 -4.32 -2.02
N ALA A 93 -25.02 -3.99 -1.74
CA ALA A 93 -26.15 -4.82 -2.12
C ALA A 93 -26.19 -5.10 -3.64
N GLY A 94 -26.30 -6.38 -4.03
CA GLY A 94 -26.31 -6.81 -5.44
C GLY A 94 -24.95 -7.17 -6.02
N ARG A 95 -23.94 -7.33 -5.16
CA ARG A 95 -22.56 -7.63 -5.55
C ARG A 95 -22.07 -8.96 -4.97
N SER A 96 -22.97 -9.93 -4.84
CA SER A 96 -22.66 -11.25 -4.24
C SER A 96 -21.61 -12.04 -5.02
N GLU A 97 -21.49 -11.80 -6.33
CA GLU A 97 -20.47 -12.40 -7.19
C GLU A 97 -19.04 -12.08 -6.73
N GLN A 98 -18.84 -10.96 -6.01
CA GLN A 98 -17.51 -10.54 -5.57
C GLN A 98 -16.88 -11.50 -4.56
N VAL A 99 -17.68 -12.27 -3.83
CA VAL A 99 -17.18 -13.24 -2.85
C VAL A 99 -16.42 -14.35 -3.55
N ALA A 100 -16.99 -14.89 -4.64
CA ALA A 100 -16.33 -15.90 -5.47
C ALA A 100 -15.07 -15.33 -6.14
N VAL A 101 -15.15 -14.11 -6.70
CA VAL A 101 -14.00 -13.43 -7.31
C VAL A 101 -12.86 -13.25 -6.31
N ARG A 102 -13.15 -12.84 -5.08
CA ARG A 102 -12.15 -12.70 -4.02
C ARG A 102 -11.47 -14.02 -3.70
N GLN A 103 -12.23 -15.11 -3.59
CA GLN A 103 -11.68 -16.44 -3.31
C GLN A 103 -10.75 -16.92 -4.43
N GLU A 104 -11.17 -16.76 -5.69
CA GLU A 104 -10.35 -17.09 -6.86
C GLU A 104 -9.03 -16.30 -6.88
N ARG A 105 -9.12 -14.98 -6.67
CA ARG A 105 -7.95 -14.10 -6.65
C ARG A 105 -7.03 -14.34 -5.45
N ALA A 106 -7.57 -14.77 -4.31
CA ALA A 106 -6.75 -15.17 -3.17
C ALA A 106 -5.88 -16.39 -3.54
N VAL A 107 -6.44 -17.39 -4.24
CA VAL A 107 -5.67 -18.56 -4.73
C VAL A 107 -4.56 -18.11 -5.68
N SER A 108 -4.89 -17.28 -6.67
CA SER A 108 -3.89 -16.75 -7.62
C SER A 108 -2.79 -15.94 -6.92
N SER A 109 -3.16 -15.15 -5.91
CA SER A 109 -2.22 -14.37 -5.10
C SER A 109 -1.24 -15.25 -4.35
N GLN A 110 -1.68 -16.38 -3.79
CA GLN A 110 -0.79 -17.31 -3.09
C GLN A 110 0.24 -17.94 -4.04
N THR A 111 -0.16 -18.29 -5.26
CA THR A 111 0.78 -18.79 -6.28
C THR A 111 1.85 -17.73 -6.60
N LYS A 112 1.48 -16.46 -6.74
CA LYS A 112 2.45 -15.38 -7.01
C LYS A 112 3.36 -15.08 -5.84
N ARG A 113 2.85 -15.16 -4.61
CA ARG A 113 3.65 -15.00 -3.38
C ARG A 113 4.75 -16.06 -3.29
N SER A 114 4.45 -17.32 -3.62
CA SER A 114 5.48 -18.38 -3.59
C SER A 114 6.56 -18.21 -4.67
N GLU A 115 6.23 -17.63 -5.82
CA GLU A 115 7.25 -17.26 -6.83
C GLU A 115 8.21 -16.19 -6.30
N LEU A 116 7.69 -15.24 -5.50
CA LEU A 116 8.47 -14.14 -4.93
C LEU A 116 9.55 -14.64 -3.95
N ASP A 117 9.37 -15.81 -3.33
CA ASP A 117 10.37 -16.41 -2.44
C ASP A 117 11.73 -16.60 -3.11
N GLN A 118 11.75 -16.80 -4.43
CA GLN A 118 13.01 -16.89 -5.18
C GLN A 118 13.76 -15.55 -5.19
N LEU A 119 13.04 -14.45 -5.36
CA LEU A 119 13.61 -13.10 -5.30
C LEU A 119 14.08 -12.81 -3.87
N ILE A 120 13.21 -13.02 -2.88
CA ILE A 120 13.48 -12.70 -1.46
C ILE A 120 14.70 -13.45 -0.94
N ARG A 121 14.88 -14.72 -1.29
CA ARG A 121 16.07 -15.51 -0.93
C ARG A 121 17.39 -14.87 -1.41
N ILE A 122 17.37 -14.16 -2.52
CA ILE A 122 18.56 -13.50 -3.08
C ILE A 122 18.70 -12.09 -2.50
N VAL A 123 17.65 -11.27 -2.61
CA VAL A 123 17.73 -9.84 -2.26
C VAL A 123 17.91 -9.61 -0.76
N LYS A 124 17.52 -10.56 0.09
CA LYS A 124 17.78 -10.49 1.53
C LYS A 124 19.28 -10.44 1.87
N HIS A 125 20.16 -10.91 0.98
CA HIS A 125 21.61 -10.86 1.21
C HIS A 125 22.27 -9.61 0.61
N LEU A 126 21.53 -8.79 -0.14
CA LEU A 126 22.06 -7.55 -0.67
C LEU A 126 22.24 -6.52 0.47
N PRO A 127 23.42 -5.88 0.58
CA PRO A 127 23.78 -5.05 1.74
C PRO A 127 22.91 -3.80 1.87
N TRP A 128 22.44 -3.27 0.74
CA TRP A 128 21.68 -2.01 0.72
C TRP A 128 20.18 -2.19 0.76
N ILE A 129 19.66 -3.41 0.60
CA ILE A 129 18.22 -3.68 0.66
C ILE A 129 17.80 -3.74 2.13
N ARG A 130 16.91 -2.83 2.52
CA ARG A 130 16.36 -2.70 3.87
C ARG A 130 14.98 -3.31 3.97
N ALA A 131 14.13 -3.13 2.97
CA ALA A 131 12.83 -3.78 2.94
C ALA A 131 12.35 -4.04 1.52
N VAL A 132 11.47 -5.03 1.40
CA VAL A 132 10.69 -5.33 0.20
C VAL A 132 9.24 -5.49 0.63
N ALA A 133 8.35 -4.76 -0.03
CA ALA A 133 6.91 -4.84 0.19
C ALA A 133 6.17 -5.12 -1.11
N LEU A 134 5.15 -5.95 -1.02
CA LEU A 134 4.10 -6.06 -2.02
C LEU A 134 3.23 -4.81 -1.97
N THR A 135 2.83 -4.34 -3.14
CA THR A 135 1.85 -3.25 -3.29
C THR A 135 0.76 -3.68 -4.29
N GLY A 136 -0.22 -2.82 -4.56
CA GLY A 136 -1.28 -3.11 -5.51
C GLY A 136 -2.17 -4.30 -5.09
N SER A 137 -2.66 -5.05 -6.08
CA SER A 137 -3.63 -6.13 -5.88
C SER A 137 -3.06 -7.32 -5.11
N LEU A 138 -1.78 -7.65 -5.31
CA LEU A 138 -1.14 -8.79 -4.67
C LEU A 138 -0.97 -8.59 -3.15
N ALA A 139 -0.67 -7.36 -2.71
CA ALA A 139 -0.57 -7.03 -1.29
C ALA A 139 -1.88 -7.27 -0.52
N MET A 140 -3.00 -7.27 -1.24
CA MET A 140 -4.34 -7.47 -0.70
C MET A 140 -4.86 -8.89 -0.88
N ASP A 141 -4.08 -9.83 -1.43
CA ASP A 141 -4.56 -11.15 -1.87
C ASP A 141 -5.71 -11.05 -2.88
N ASN A 142 -5.63 -10.08 -3.79
CA ASN A 142 -6.63 -9.79 -4.80
C ASN A 142 -6.05 -9.74 -6.22
N ALA A 143 -4.88 -10.33 -6.45
CA ALA A 143 -4.27 -10.38 -7.78
C ALA A 143 -4.96 -11.41 -8.67
N GLY A 144 -5.31 -11.01 -9.89
CA GLY A 144 -5.77 -11.95 -10.93
C GLY A 144 -4.61 -12.75 -11.55
N PRO A 145 -4.85 -13.89 -12.23
CA PRO A 145 -3.79 -14.77 -12.75
C PRO A 145 -2.74 -14.08 -13.62
N GLN A 146 -3.17 -13.14 -14.48
CA GLN A 146 -2.30 -12.47 -15.46
C GLN A 146 -1.74 -11.13 -14.98
N GLU A 147 -2.07 -10.68 -13.76
CA GLU A 147 -1.58 -9.40 -13.25
C GLU A 147 -0.09 -9.44 -12.89
N ASP A 148 0.59 -8.30 -12.92
CA ASP A 148 1.98 -8.21 -12.49
C ASP A 148 2.10 -8.22 -10.96
N THR A 149 3.31 -8.50 -10.47
CA THR A 149 3.65 -8.39 -9.05
C THR A 149 4.31 -7.05 -8.78
N ASP A 150 3.55 -6.14 -8.17
CA ASP A 150 3.99 -4.80 -7.82
C ASP A 150 4.82 -4.79 -6.52
N LEU A 151 6.06 -4.31 -6.61
CA LEU A 151 7.05 -4.34 -5.54
C LEU A 151 7.59 -2.95 -5.19
N MET A 152 7.45 -2.58 -3.93
CA MET A 152 8.16 -1.47 -3.32
C MET A 152 9.47 -1.96 -2.69
N ILE A 153 10.59 -1.30 -2.99
CA ILE A 153 11.89 -1.61 -2.42
C ILE A 153 12.44 -0.40 -1.67
N ILE A 154 12.82 -0.64 -0.40
CA ILE A 154 13.45 0.36 0.46
C ILE A 154 14.93 0.04 0.61
N THR A 155 15.77 1.04 0.40
CA THR A 155 17.23 0.93 0.40
C THR A 155 17.89 1.78 1.48
N SER A 156 19.14 1.49 1.80
CA SER A 156 19.99 2.41 2.56
C SER A 156 20.09 3.77 1.86
N PRO A 157 20.18 4.88 2.60
CA PRO A 157 20.34 6.22 2.04
C PRO A 157 21.45 6.30 0.98
N GLY A 158 21.14 6.83 -0.21
CA GLY A 158 22.13 7.01 -1.28
C GLY A 158 22.64 5.72 -1.94
N ARG A 159 21.86 4.63 -1.87
CA ARG A 159 22.19 3.32 -2.49
C ARG A 159 21.15 2.81 -3.48
N LEU A 160 20.08 3.57 -3.69
CA LEU A 160 18.91 3.17 -4.47
C LEU A 160 19.28 2.65 -5.87
N TRP A 161 20.08 3.40 -6.62
CA TRP A 161 20.35 3.09 -8.02
C TRP A 161 21.31 1.92 -8.19
N LEU A 162 22.24 1.73 -7.24
CA LEU A 162 23.08 0.53 -7.19
C LEU A 162 22.26 -0.72 -6.86
N ALA A 163 21.42 -0.63 -5.82
CA ALA A 163 20.52 -1.71 -5.44
C ALA A 163 19.57 -2.06 -6.58
N ARG A 164 19.01 -1.06 -7.26
CA ARG A 164 18.13 -1.24 -8.43
C ARG A 164 18.84 -1.99 -9.55
N LEU A 165 20.10 -1.66 -9.85
CA LEU A 165 20.87 -2.39 -10.86
C LEU A 165 20.98 -3.88 -10.52
N MET A 166 21.35 -4.20 -9.29
CA MET A 166 21.50 -5.59 -8.83
C MET A 166 20.18 -6.35 -8.84
N VAL A 167 19.11 -5.77 -8.31
CA VAL A 167 17.79 -6.40 -8.27
C VAL A 167 17.20 -6.58 -9.66
N THR A 168 17.38 -5.60 -10.55
CA THR A 168 16.94 -5.71 -11.95
C THR A 168 17.70 -6.80 -12.69
N ALA A 169 19.00 -6.98 -12.41
CA ALA A 169 19.79 -8.08 -12.95
C ALA A 169 19.27 -9.44 -12.44
N VAL A 170 18.92 -9.56 -11.17
CA VAL A 170 18.29 -10.77 -10.62
C VAL A 170 16.97 -11.08 -11.32
N ALA A 171 16.11 -10.09 -11.52
CA ALA A 171 14.84 -10.28 -12.24
C ALA A 171 15.05 -10.70 -13.71
N LEU A 172 16.06 -10.13 -14.38
CA LEU A 172 16.43 -10.50 -15.74
C LEU A 172 16.91 -11.96 -15.82
N LEU A 173 17.81 -12.37 -14.92
CA LEU A 173 18.32 -13.74 -14.85
C LEU A 173 17.22 -14.77 -14.52
N LYS A 174 16.13 -14.33 -13.89
CA LYS A 174 14.96 -15.15 -13.58
C LYS A 174 13.88 -15.12 -14.65
N GLY A 175 14.07 -14.36 -15.74
CA GLY A 175 13.06 -14.21 -16.80
C GLY A 175 11.76 -13.57 -16.31
N LYS A 176 11.83 -12.80 -15.22
CA LYS A 176 10.67 -12.14 -14.58
C LYS A 176 10.73 -10.61 -14.75
N ARG A 177 11.62 -10.12 -15.62
CA ARG A 177 11.78 -8.68 -15.87
C ARG A 177 10.93 -8.26 -17.06
N ARG A 178 9.87 -7.50 -16.77
CA ARG A 178 8.98 -6.89 -17.77
C ARG A 178 9.75 -6.26 -18.93
N SER A 179 9.44 -6.69 -20.14
CA SER A 179 9.85 -6.04 -21.38
C SER A 179 9.22 -4.65 -21.54
N TRP A 180 9.83 -3.80 -22.36
CA TRP A 180 9.23 -2.50 -22.72
C TRP A 180 7.94 -2.66 -23.54
N SER A 181 7.76 -3.79 -24.24
CA SER A 181 6.53 -4.13 -24.98
C SER A 181 5.37 -4.53 -24.06
N GLY A 182 5.65 -4.89 -22.80
CA GLY A 182 4.62 -5.24 -21.82
C GLY A 182 3.91 -6.57 -22.07
N GLU A 183 4.49 -7.44 -22.90
CA GLU A 183 3.92 -8.73 -23.33
C GLU A 183 4.08 -9.85 -22.28
N GLU A 184 4.96 -9.64 -21.30
CA GLU A 184 5.24 -10.62 -20.26
C GLU A 184 4.19 -10.57 -19.14
N LEU A 185 3.40 -11.63 -19.04
CA LEU A 185 2.42 -11.80 -17.96
C LEU A 185 3.09 -12.31 -16.69
N GLY A 186 2.68 -11.80 -15.52
CA GLY A 186 3.20 -12.25 -14.23
C GLY A 186 4.66 -11.83 -13.97
N SER A 187 5.04 -10.65 -14.46
CA SER A 187 6.38 -10.08 -14.26
C SER A 187 6.55 -9.48 -12.85
N TRP A 188 7.79 -9.34 -12.38
CA TRP A 188 8.11 -8.57 -11.17
C TRP A 188 8.29 -7.10 -11.54
N CYS A 189 7.31 -6.29 -11.18
CA CYS A 189 7.31 -4.86 -11.41
C CYS A 189 7.83 -4.11 -10.19
N PHE A 190 9.06 -3.61 -10.26
CA PHE A 190 9.63 -2.76 -9.21
C PHE A 190 9.10 -1.32 -9.32
N ASN A 191 7.82 -1.16 -8.99
CA ASN A 191 7.03 0.06 -9.20
C ASN A 191 7.50 1.25 -8.37
N LEU A 192 8.05 0.99 -7.17
CA LEU A 192 8.41 2.02 -6.22
C LEU A 192 9.76 1.73 -5.57
N TRP A 193 10.67 2.69 -5.66
CA TRP A 193 11.95 2.66 -4.95
C TRP A 193 12.06 3.85 -4.03
N LEU A 194 12.40 3.59 -2.78
CA LEU A 194 12.67 4.60 -1.77
C LEU A 194 14.03 4.33 -1.14
N ASP A 195 14.76 5.37 -0.77
CA ASP A 195 15.85 5.24 0.19
C ASP A 195 15.39 5.67 1.59
N GLY A 196 16.19 5.35 2.61
CA GLY A 196 15.86 5.65 4.01
C GLY A 196 15.63 7.14 4.32
N ASN A 197 16.03 8.07 3.44
CA ASN A 197 15.78 9.51 3.61
C ASN A 197 14.47 9.96 2.92
N HIS A 198 13.84 9.10 2.12
CA HIS A 198 12.67 9.42 1.29
C HIS A 198 11.51 8.42 1.51
N LEU A 199 11.26 8.01 2.76
CA LEU A 199 10.22 7.02 3.08
C LEU A 199 8.79 7.57 3.01
N GLY A 200 8.63 8.88 3.21
CA GLY A 200 7.32 9.53 3.27
C GLY A 200 6.73 9.79 1.88
N VAL A 201 5.42 9.60 1.73
CA VAL A 201 4.67 10.10 0.58
C VAL A 201 4.74 11.63 0.55
N LEU A 202 5.05 12.17 -0.64
CA LEU A 202 5.12 13.61 -0.89
C LEU A 202 3.82 14.31 -0.48
N ILE A 203 3.94 15.50 0.12
CA ILE A 203 2.81 16.23 0.73
C ILE A 203 1.69 16.49 -0.29
N ASP A 204 2.04 16.87 -1.52
CA ASP A 204 1.09 17.14 -2.62
C ASP A 204 0.31 15.90 -3.10
N LYS A 205 0.81 14.71 -2.77
CA LYS A 205 0.19 13.42 -3.14
C LYS A 205 -0.65 12.82 -2.01
N ARG A 206 -0.55 13.35 -0.78
CA ARG A 206 -1.30 12.84 0.37
C ARG A 206 -2.81 13.00 0.15
N SER A 207 -3.51 11.88 0.19
CA SER A 207 -4.94 11.73 -0.06
C SER A 207 -5.44 10.44 0.60
N VAL A 208 -6.77 10.29 0.69
CA VAL A 208 -7.39 9.03 1.14
C VAL A 208 -6.95 7.83 0.30
N TYR A 209 -6.77 8.03 -1.01
CA TYR A 209 -6.26 6.99 -1.92
C TYR A 209 -4.85 6.55 -1.51
N THR A 210 -3.91 7.48 -1.39
CA THR A 210 -2.55 7.14 -0.97
C THR A 210 -2.48 6.64 0.48
N ALA A 211 -3.43 7.02 1.34
CA ALA A 211 -3.52 6.45 2.68
C ALA A 211 -3.86 4.96 2.61
N TYR A 212 -4.80 4.59 1.73
CA TYR A 212 -5.07 3.19 1.41
C TYR A 212 -3.85 2.49 0.83
N GLU A 213 -3.14 3.07 -0.13
CA GLU A 213 -1.92 2.47 -0.68
C GLU A 213 -0.88 2.19 0.42
N VAL A 214 -0.65 3.14 1.33
CA VAL A 214 0.30 2.97 2.44
C VAL A 214 -0.15 1.87 3.40
N ILE A 215 -1.39 1.87 3.88
CA ILE A 215 -1.84 0.86 4.87
C ILE A 215 -1.93 -0.56 4.29
N GLN A 216 -1.97 -0.68 2.97
CA GLN A 216 -2.05 -1.96 2.26
C GLN A 216 -0.66 -2.49 1.86
N ALA A 217 0.41 -1.71 2.06
CA ALA A 217 1.76 -2.17 1.79
C ALA A 217 2.09 -3.39 2.67
N ASP A 218 2.31 -4.54 2.04
CA ASP A 218 2.55 -5.81 2.71
C ASP A 218 4.03 -6.17 2.64
N PHE A 219 4.74 -5.91 3.72
CA PHE A 219 6.17 -6.16 3.81
C PHE A 219 6.46 -7.67 3.84
N VAL A 220 7.30 -8.14 2.92
CA VAL A 220 7.76 -9.55 2.87
C VAL A 220 9.22 -9.69 3.33
N LEU A 221 9.93 -8.56 3.43
CA LEU A 221 11.26 -8.44 4.03
C LEU A 221 11.35 -7.09 4.71
N SER A 222 11.81 -7.06 5.96
CA SER A 222 12.16 -5.83 6.68
C SER A 222 13.37 -6.07 7.55
N LYS A 223 14.40 -5.24 7.39
CA LYS A 223 15.63 -5.22 8.18
C LYS A 223 15.72 -3.90 8.90
N GLN A 224 16.27 -3.91 10.12
CA GLN A 224 16.54 -2.68 10.88
C GLN A 224 15.29 -1.77 11.02
N LEU A 225 14.12 -2.38 11.23
CA LEU A 225 12.84 -1.67 11.40
C LEU A 225 12.46 -0.76 10.22
N ALA A 226 12.89 -1.10 9.00
CA ALA A 226 12.59 -0.29 7.81
C ALA A 226 11.10 -0.19 7.49
N ALA A 227 10.33 -1.25 7.74
CA ALA A 227 8.86 -1.21 7.64
C ALA A 227 8.25 -0.24 8.66
N ASP A 228 8.68 -0.28 9.91
CA ASP A 228 8.20 0.62 10.97
C ASP A 228 8.56 2.08 10.64
N ALA A 229 9.79 2.32 10.18
CA ALA A 229 10.22 3.65 9.73
C ALA A 229 9.39 4.17 8.55
N PHE A 230 8.98 3.29 7.63
CA PHE A 230 8.08 3.66 6.53
C PHE A 230 6.69 4.07 7.04
N PHE A 231 6.11 3.31 7.97
CA PHE A 231 4.81 3.67 8.54
C PHE A 231 4.88 4.95 9.39
N GLU A 232 5.95 5.14 10.15
CA GLU A 232 6.19 6.36 10.95
C GLU A 232 6.31 7.61 10.06
N ALA A 233 7.07 7.51 8.96
CA ALA A 233 7.17 8.57 7.97
C ALA A 233 5.83 8.92 7.29
N ASN A 234 4.82 8.03 7.41
CA ASN A 234 3.51 8.17 6.83
C ASN A 234 2.37 8.27 7.86
N HIS A 235 2.65 8.65 9.12
CA HIS A 235 1.63 8.78 10.16
C HIS A 235 0.45 9.71 9.80
N TRP A 236 0.64 10.64 8.84
CA TRP A 236 -0.42 11.51 8.31
C TRP A 236 -1.66 10.73 7.82
N LEU A 237 -1.51 9.43 7.46
CA LEU A 237 -2.61 8.57 7.05
C LEU A 237 -3.71 8.45 8.11
N TYR A 238 -3.39 8.58 9.41
CA TYR A 238 -4.36 8.46 10.49
C TYR A 238 -5.42 9.56 10.47
N ARG A 239 -5.15 10.67 9.75
CA ARG A 239 -6.18 11.68 9.43
C ARG A 239 -7.30 11.10 8.56
N PHE A 240 -6.96 10.19 7.66
CA PHE A 240 -7.89 9.55 6.73
C PHE A 240 -8.41 8.21 7.26
N LEU A 241 -7.56 7.43 7.92
CA LEU A 241 -7.82 6.06 8.38
C LEU A 241 -7.43 5.92 9.87
N PRO A 242 -8.20 6.53 10.80
CA PRO A 242 -7.81 6.62 12.22
C PRO A 242 -7.72 5.27 12.95
N HIS A 243 -8.31 4.21 12.38
CA HIS A 243 -8.35 2.87 12.96
C HIS A 243 -7.39 1.89 12.28
N SER A 244 -6.53 2.37 11.39
CA SER A 244 -5.53 1.53 10.73
C SER A 244 -4.51 1.00 11.74
N SER A 245 -4.08 -0.24 11.56
CA SER A 245 -3.07 -0.88 12.40
C SER A 245 -1.97 -1.44 11.51
N PHE A 246 -0.72 -1.27 11.91
CA PHE A 246 0.42 -1.86 11.23
C PHE A 246 0.83 -3.16 11.93
N PRO A 247 1.26 -4.19 11.18
CA PRO A 247 1.95 -5.32 11.78
C PRO A 247 3.24 -4.79 12.40
N GLY A 248 3.43 -4.95 13.70
CA GLY A 248 4.71 -4.64 14.33
C GLY A 248 5.77 -5.62 13.82
N TRP A 249 6.90 -5.12 13.33
CA TRP A 249 8.03 -5.96 12.97
C TRP A 249 8.94 -6.15 14.16
N ALA A 250 9.29 -7.41 14.45
CA ALA A 250 10.24 -7.70 15.52
C ALA A 250 11.61 -7.12 15.14
N PRO A 251 12.31 -6.47 16.08
CA PRO A 251 13.69 -6.06 15.86
C PRO A 251 14.53 -7.28 15.49
N HIS A 252 15.13 -7.25 14.31
CA HIS A 252 16.13 -8.24 13.94
C HIS A 252 17.48 -7.81 14.51
N SER A 253 18.04 -8.64 15.40
CA SER A 253 19.43 -8.47 15.83
C SER A 253 20.34 -8.65 14.62
N PRO A 254 21.14 -7.65 14.24
CA PRO A 254 21.97 -7.76 13.05
C PRO A 254 23.01 -8.85 13.23
N SER A 255 23.24 -9.64 12.19
CA SER A 255 24.32 -10.64 12.18
C SER A 255 25.70 -9.95 12.15
N LEU A 256 26.76 -10.66 12.57
CA LEU A 256 28.14 -10.14 12.51
C LEU A 256 28.54 -9.68 11.10
N LEU A 257 28.08 -10.42 10.08
CA LEU A 257 28.31 -10.08 8.68
C LEU A 257 27.60 -8.78 8.29
N GLU A 258 26.37 -8.55 8.76
CA GLU A 258 25.65 -7.29 8.52
C GLU A 258 26.30 -6.09 9.21
N VAL A 259 26.81 -6.28 10.43
CA VAL A 259 27.58 -5.25 11.13
C VAL A 259 28.86 -4.91 10.37
N ALA A 260 29.62 -5.93 9.95
CA ALA A 260 30.84 -5.75 9.16
C ALA A 260 30.57 -5.04 7.83
N LEU A 261 29.53 -5.44 7.10
CA LEU A 261 29.12 -4.78 5.86
C LEU A 261 28.68 -3.33 6.09
N THR A 262 28.01 -3.03 7.20
CA THR A 262 27.61 -1.66 7.56
C THR A 262 28.84 -0.78 7.84
N ASN A 263 29.84 -1.33 8.53
CA ASN A 263 31.10 -0.63 8.79
C ASN A 263 31.87 -0.35 7.49
N ILE A 264 31.94 -1.32 6.57
CA ILE A 264 32.55 -1.17 5.25
C ILE A 264 31.79 -0.12 4.41
N ASP A 265 30.45 -0.15 4.41
CA ASP A 265 29.64 0.84 3.70
C ASP A 265 29.88 2.27 4.24
N THR A 266 30.07 2.39 5.55
CA THR A 266 30.37 3.67 6.21
C THR A 266 31.75 4.20 5.80
N LEU A 267 32.77 3.34 5.77
CA LEU A 267 34.12 3.71 5.34
C LEU A 267 34.18 4.13 3.86
N LEU A 268 33.49 3.37 2.99
CA LEU A 268 33.48 3.60 1.55
C LEU A 268 32.33 4.50 1.09
N ARG A 269 31.66 5.18 2.02
CA ARG A 269 30.49 6.02 1.73
C ARG A 269 30.66 7.00 0.57
N PRO A 270 31.76 7.77 0.44
CA PRO A 270 31.91 8.69 -0.70
C PRO A 270 32.02 7.95 -2.04
N VAL A 271 32.76 6.84 -2.08
CA VAL A 271 32.92 5.99 -3.28
C VAL A 271 31.57 5.46 -3.73
N TRP A 272 30.83 4.83 -2.82
CA TRP A 272 29.50 4.30 -3.12
C TRP A 272 28.50 5.39 -3.53
N SER A 273 28.61 6.59 -2.96
CA SER A 273 27.74 7.71 -3.33
C SER A 273 28.05 8.19 -4.75
N GLY A 274 29.33 8.25 -5.13
CA GLY A 274 29.76 8.53 -6.50
C GLY A 274 29.26 7.46 -7.48
N LEU A 275 29.43 6.18 -7.15
CA LEU A 275 28.92 5.07 -7.96
C LEU A 275 27.40 5.09 -8.09
N ASN A 276 26.66 5.44 -7.03
CA ASN A 276 25.21 5.59 -7.07
C ASN A 276 24.80 6.76 -7.99
N ALA A 277 25.52 7.88 -7.96
CA ALA A 277 25.26 9.01 -8.87
C ALA A 277 25.53 8.64 -10.33
N VAL A 278 26.63 7.96 -10.63
CA VAL A 278 26.92 7.44 -11.98
C VAL A 278 25.83 6.45 -12.42
N SER A 279 25.46 5.52 -11.56
CA SER A 279 24.40 4.53 -11.82
C SER A 279 23.05 5.20 -12.12
N TYR A 280 22.72 6.26 -11.37
CA TYR A 280 21.55 7.08 -11.63
C TYR A 280 21.59 7.71 -13.02
N LEU A 281 22.71 8.35 -13.39
CA LEU A 281 22.85 9.01 -14.69
C LEU A 281 22.70 8.02 -15.85
N VAL A 282 23.37 6.87 -15.77
CA VAL A 282 23.33 5.83 -16.81
C VAL A 282 21.92 5.23 -16.92
N GLN A 283 21.31 4.83 -15.81
CA GLN A 283 19.97 4.25 -15.84
C GLN A 283 18.93 5.27 -16.29
N ARG A 284 19.03 6.53 -15.85
CA ARG A 284 18.15 7.60 -16.31
C ARG A 284 18.30 7.82 -17.80
N TRP A 285 19.52 7.86 -18.34
CA TRP A 285 19.77 7.97 -19.77
C TRP A 285 19.14 6.81 -20.56
N TYR A 286 19.32 5.57 -20.10
CA TYR A 286 18.69 4.38 -20.71
C TYR A 286 17.15 4.45 -20.70
N MET A 287 16.55 4.97 -19.62
CA MET A 287 15.09 5.06 -19.48
C MET A 287 14.49 6.26 -20.24
N ARG A 288 15.26 7.32 -20.54
CA ARG A 288 14.76 8.57 -21.15
C ARG A 288 13.83 8.37 -22.36
N PRO A 289 14.13 7.49 -23.33
CA PRO A 289 13.26 7.31 -24.51
C PRO A 289 11.86 6.78 -24.18
N HIS A 290 11.70 6.14 -23.01
CA HIS A 290 10.47 5.49 -22.57
C HIS A 290 9.84 6.18 -21.36
N GLN A 291 10.38 7.31 -20.90
CA GLN A 291 9.83 8.07 -19.79
C GLN A 291 8.58 8.83 -20.23
N THR A 292 7.49 8.63 -19.49
CA THR A 292 6.21 9.27 -19.70
C THR A 292 5.84 10.12 -18.49
N SER A 293 5.43 9.50 -17.39
CA SER A 293 4.94 10.15 -16.17
C SER A 293 5.74 9.81 -14.91
N GLU A 294 6.78 8.98 -15.05
CA GLU A 294 7.60 8.49 -13.94
C GLU A 294 8.37 9.64 -13.26
N ARG A 295 8.36 9.65 -11.93
CA ARG A 295 9.10 10.63 -11.12
C ARG A 295 10.34 9.98 -10.52
N VAL A 296 11.52 10.42 -10.96
CA VAL A 296 12.78 9.79 -10.61
C VAL A 296 13.83 10.80 -10.15
N ALA A 297 14.37 10.56 -8.96
CA ALA A 297 15.44 11.34 -8.34
C ALA A 297 16.51 10.40 -7.75
N LEU A 298 17.55 10.96 -7.14
CA LEU A 298 18.64 10.16 -6.56
C LEU A 298 18.17 9.24 -5.41
N GLY A 299 17.19 9.69 -4.61
CA GLY A 299 16.71 8.98 -3.42
C GLY A 299 15.32 8.32 -3.56
N TYR A 300 14.65 8.48 -4.70
CA TYR A 300 13.37 7.81 -4.98
C TYR A 300 13.14 7.58 -6.46
N ALA A 301 12.33 6.58 -6.80
CA ALA A 301 11.87 6.32 -8.15
C ALA A 301 10.43 5.77 -8.16
N TYR A 302 9.50 6.53 -8.73
CA TYR A 302 8.10 6.17 -8.92
C TYR A 302 7.89 5.80 -10.39
N PHE A 303 7.69 4.51 -10.67
CA PHE A 303 7.45 3.96 -12.01
C PHE A 303 5.96 3.70 -12.29
N HIS A 304 5.07 4.43 -11.61
CA HIS A 304 3.64 4.32 -11.91
C HIS A 304 3.37 4.88 -13.30
N PRO A 305 2.81 4.08 -14.23
CA PRO A 305 2.64 4.49 -15.62
C PRO A 305 1.57 5.57 -15.82
N ARG A 306 0.68 5.78 -14.83
CA ARG A 306 -0.46 6.73 -14.90
C ARG A 306 -0.82 7.30 -13.52
N ASP A 307 -1.31 8.53 -13.47
CA ASP A 307 -1.96 9.09 -12.27
C ASP A 307 -3.39 8.52 -12.15
N THR A 308 -3.51 7.33 -11.55
CA THR A 308 -4.77 6.58 -11.41
C THR A 308 -5.74 7.16 -10.38
N ARG A 309 -5.37 8.26 -9.72
CA ARG A 309 -6.18 8.85 -8.63
C ARG A 309 -7.56 9.26 -9.11
N GLN A 310 -7.66 9.87 -10.30
CA GLN A 310 -8.93 10.28 -10.88
C GLN A 310 -9.78 9.04 -11.20
N ASP A 311 -9.22 8.09 -11.94
CA ASP A 311 -9.91 6.83 -12.30
C ASP A 311 -10.44 6.06 -11.07
N ILE A 312 -9.67 6.01 -9.98
CA ILE A 312 -10.08 5.35 -8.73
C ILE A 312 -11.18 6.13 -8.02
N THR A 313 -11.10 7.46 -8.03
CA THR A 313 -12.14 8.32 -7.46
C THR A 313 -13.45 8.19 -8.23
N ASP A 314 -13.38 8.14 -9.56
CA ASP A 314 -14.54 8.02 -10.43
C ASP A 314 -15.20 6.66 -10.29
N ARG A 315 -14.42 5.57 -10.29
CA ARG A 315 -14.94 4.22 -10.05
C ARG A 315 -15.55 4.06 -8.65
N TRP A 316 -14.94 4.67 -7.63
CA TRP A 316 -15.52 4.71 -6.28
C TRP A 316 -16.88 5.41 -6.27
N ARG A 317 -16.98 6.57 -6.93
CA ARG A 317 -18.25 7.29 -7.07
C ARG A 317 -19.29 6.43 -7.79
N GLN A 318 -18.91 5.76 -8.87
CA GLN A 318 -19.80 4.86 -9.62
C GLN A 318 -20.31 3.72 -8.74
N SER A 319 -19.48 3.12 -7.88
CA SER A 319 -19.92 2.09 -6.93
C SER A 319 -21.05 2.57 -6.02
N LEU A 320 -20.97 3.81 -5.52
CA LEU A 320 -21.99 4.40 -4.66
C LEU A 320 -23.25 4.83 -5.44
N VAL A 321 -23.08 5.38 -6.64
CA VAL A 321 -24.21 5.77 -7.52
C VAL A 321 -25.04 4.55 -7.91
N ARG A 322 -24.38 3.46 -8.35
CA ARG A 322 -25.05 2.18 -8.68
C ARG A 322 -25.92 1.65 -7.55
N LEU A 323 -25.49 1.84 -6.29
CA LEU A 323 -26.26 1.41 -5.13
C LEU A 323 -27.54 2.24 -4.94
N ILE A 324 -27.48 3.54 -5.23
CA ILE A 324 -28.61 4.47 -5.09
C ILE A 324 -29.62 4.23 -6.20
N GLU A 325 -29.18 4.07 -7.45
CA GLU A 325 -30.04 3.84 -8.62
C GLU A 325 -30.84 2.52 -8.57
N ARG A 326 -30.42 1.58 -7.72
CA ARG A 326 -31.08 0.28 -7.56
C ARG A 326 -32.32 0.33 -6.65
N ARG A 327 -32.59 1.46 -6.01
CA ARG A 327 -33.73 1.65 -5.10
C ARG A 327 -34.88 2.37 -5.77
#